data_AF-A0A916Y629-F1
#
_entry.id   AF-A0A916Y629-F1
#
_cell.length_a   1.000
_cell.length_b   1.000
_cell.length_c   1.000
_cell.angle_alpha   90.00
_cell.angle_beta   90.00
_cell.angle_gamma   90.00
#
_symmetry.space_group_name_H-M   'P 1'
#
loop_
_entity.id
_entity.type
_entity.pdbx_description
1 polymer ?
#
loop_
_entity_poly.entity_id
_entity_poly.type
_entity_poly.pdbx_seq_one_letter_code
_entity_poly.pdbx_strand_id
1 'polypeptide(L)'
;MSFDWEAYRESVDPADVQWTDAADLARMSVHAFMAENSPVRRVASAGRLRLTGPGVSIHSAPVEAVAKVMTGFQKLVLATGLANTGWRMLRGRIPAEVESRTRLMLNGSALPGSLVLNMVPATSPADEILPDGQGEFFRDADDQDVDKAIDRALSILNRGKVLGPDSDDSGFAAALNTAGPRVASALRTFSTSLFSGGFEPDIVWHQPRVPVRRARLGLSHLEHINRFITTRRLVREPIALEGVLRTVSDKKPMLELETAPDEFERVDAKDIAAEVMSALHVGVRLRIHAEAVENVSPGGDTSFTYKATGVEVLS
;
A
#
# COMPACT_ATOMS: atom_id res chain seq x y z
N MET A 1 23.52 8.45 34.92
CA MET A 1 24.43 8.08 33.82
C MET A 1 24.19 9.07 32.71
N SER A 2 25.25 9.71 32.20
CA SER A 2 25.16 10.72 31.15
C SER A 2 25.01 10.05 29.79
N PHE A 3 24.07 10.54 28.99
CA PHE A 3 23.99 10.22 27.56
C PHE A 3 25.34 10.55 26.89
N ASP A 4 25.88 9.60 26.13
CA ASP A 4 27.15 9.76 25.44
C ASP A 4 26.96 10.57 24.15
N TRP A 5 27.16 11.88 24.30
CA TRP A 5 27.02 12.85 23.23
C TRP A 5 28.04 12.67 22.10
N GLU A 6 29.22 12.13 22.38
CA GLU A 6 30.25 11.96 21.37
C GLU A 6 29.87 10.80 20.45
N ALA A 7 29.38 9.68 20.99
CA ALA A 7 28.88 8.56 20.21
C ALA A 7 27.64 8.90 19.36
N TYR A 8 26.69 9.68 19.91
CA TYR A 8 25.53 10.13 19.13
C TYR A 8 25.94 11.10 18.02
N ARG A 9 26.83 12.07 18.30
CA ARG A 9 27.26 13.05 17.30
C ARG A 9 28.12 12.44 16.21
N GLU A 10 28.89 11.40 16.51
CA GLU A 10 29.65 10.64 15.51
C GLU A 10 28.77 9.72 14.65
N SER A 11 27.60 9.30 15.16
CA SER A 11 26.63 8.50 14.37
C SER A 11 25.70 9.34 13.49
N VAL A 12 25.62 10.66 13.71
CA VAL A 12 24.83 11.59 12.90
C VAL A 12 25.77 12.37 11.98
N ASP A 13 25.93 11.91 10.74
CA ASP A 13 26.61 12.71 9.72
C ASP A 13 25.78 13.99 9.46
N PRO A 14 26.31 15.21 9.67
CA PRO A 14 25.60 16.44 9.35
C PRO A 14 25.23 16.55 7.86
N ALA A 15 25.85 15.76 6.97
CA ALA A 15 25.44 15.62 5.58
C ALA A 15 24.16 14.77 5.38
N ASP A 16 23.78 13.94 6.36
CA ASP A 16 22.60 13.07 6.32
C ASP A 16 21.32 13.75 6.84
N VAL A 17 21.45 14.86 7.57
CA VAL A 17 20.30 15.66 8.03
C VAL A 17 19.78 16.55 6.90
N GLN A 18 19.07 15.93 5.96
CA GLN A 18 18.50 16.62 4.80
C GLN A 18 17.17 17.30 5.13
N TRP A 19 17.18 18.54 5.63
CA TRP A 19 15.94 19.33 5.81
C TRP A 19 15.48 19.96 4.49
N THR A 20 14.17 20.11 4.33
CA THR A 20 13.59 20.53 3.03
C THR A 20 13.43 22.06 2.91
N ASP A 21 13.12 22.74 4.02
CA ASP A 21 12.99 24.19 4.12
C ASP A 21 13.26 24.70 5.54
N ALA A 22 13.27 26.02 5.74
CA ALA A 22 13.54 26.63 7.04
C ALA A 22 12.49 26.28 8.12
N ALA A 23 11.24 26.05 7.73
CA ALA A 23 10.19 25.65 8.66
C ALA A 23 10.37 24.18 9.10
N ASP A 24 10.83 23.33 8.19
CA ASP A 24 11.21 21.94 8.44
C ASP A 24 12.37 21.86 9.45
N LEU A 25 13.42 22.66 9.23
CA LEU A 25 14.56 22.76 10.15
C LEU A 25 14.13 23.25 11.55
N ALA A 26 13.32 24.32 11.62
CA ALA A 26 12.82 24.84 12.89
C ALA A 26 11.99 23.80 13.65
N ARG A 27 11.09 23.09 12.95
CA ARG A 27 10.29 22.00 13.51
C ARG A 27 11.18 20.85 14.01
N MET A 28 12.17 20.42 13.22
CA MET A 28 13.12 19.37 13.62
C MET A 28 13.91 19.77 14.87
N SER A 29 14.38 21.02 14.95
CA SER A 29 15.08 21.57 16.12
C SER A 29 14.21 21.58 17.38
N VAL A 30 12.95 22.05 17.29
CA VAL A 30 12.01 22.02 18.42
C VAL A 30 11.75 20.59 18.89
N HIS A 31 11.54 19.65 17.96
CA HIS A 31 11.32 18.25 18.34
C HIS A 31 12.56 17.58 18.93
N ALA A 32 13.76 17.93 18.46
CA ALA A 32 15.01 17.45 19.05
C ALA A 32 15.15 17.95 20.50
N PHE A 33 14.90 19.23 20.75
CA PHE A 33 14.89 19.80 22.11
C PHE A 33 13.83 19.17 23.03
N MET A 34 12.63 18.86 22.50
CA MET A 34 11.62 18.14 23.28
C MET A 34 12.05 16.70 23.62
N ALA A 35 12.78 16.04 22.71
CA ALA A 35 13.29 14.69 22.92
C ALA A 35 14.42 14.64 23.95
N GLU A 36 15.21 15.72 24.13
CA GLU A 36 16.20 15.81 25.22
C GLU A 36 15.57 15.59 26.61
N ASN A 37 14.29 15.97 26.76
CA ASN A 37 13.55 15.86 28.01
C ASN A 37 12.68 14.59 28.09
N SER A 38 12.65 13.76 27.04
CA SER A 38 11.96 12.48 27.02
C SER A 38 12.58 11.53 25.98
N PRO A 39 13.28 10.46 26.41
CA PRO A 39 13.98 9.56 25.49
C PRO A 39 13.03 8.79 24.56
N VAL A 40 11.74 8.73 24.90
CA VAL A 40 10.71 8.06 24.10
C VAL A 40 9.96 9.10 23.29
N ARG A 41 9.81 8.84 22.00
CA ARG A 41 8.97 9.68 21.14
C ARG A 41 7.53 9.69 21.66
N ARG A 42 7.05 10.87 22.08
CA ARG A 42 5.64 11.12 22.46
C ARG A 42 4.87 11.94 21.43
N VAL A 43 5.58 12.67 20.58
CA VAL A 43 4.96 13.51 19.56
C VAL A 43 4.48 12.62 18.41
N ALA A 44 3.18 12.67 18.11
CA ALA A 44 2.56 11.94 17.01
C ALA A 44 3.00 12.50 15.65
N SER A 45 3.09 11.61 14.65
CA SER A 45 3.19 12.05 13.26
C SER A 45 1.89 12.69 12.80
N ALA A 46 1.98 13.58 11.81
CA ALA A 46 0.82 14.22 11.22
C ALA A 46 0.92 14.24 9.69
N GLY A 47 -0.15 13.84 9.04
CA GLY A 47 -0.31 13.85 7.61
C GLY A 47 -1.29 14.92 7.14
N ARG A 48 -1.11 15.35 5.90
CA ARG A 48 -2.05 16.21 5.19
C ARG A 48 -2.23 15.71 3.77
N LEU A 49 -3.47 15.48 3.37
CA LEU A 49 -3.86 15.26 1.98
C LEU A 49 -4.64 16.47 1.51
N ARG A 50 -4.06 17.24 0.59
CA ARG A 50 -4.75 18.32 -0.10
C ARG A 50 -5.14 17.84 -1.49
N LEU A 51 -6.43 17.95 -1.82
CA LEU A 51 -6.94 17.64 -3.16
C LEU A 51 -7.13 18.93 -3.96
N THR A 52 -6.62 18.93 -5.18
CA THR A 52 -6.76 20.02 -6.17
C THR A 52 -7.16 19.44 -7.53
N GLY A 53 -7.31 20.26 -8.57
CA GLY A 53 -7.66 19.81 -9.91
C GLY A 53 -9.14 20.00 -10.28
N PRO A 54 -9.55 19.54 -11.47
CA PRO A 54 -10.89 19.80 -12.03
C PRO A 54 -12.04 19.17 -11.22
N GLY A 55 -11.76 18.15 -10.40
CA GLY A 55 -12.73 17.54 -9.50
C GLY A 55 -13.11 18.39 -8.29
N VAL A 56 -12.39 19.49 -8.04
CA VAL A 56 -12.65 20.40 -6.93
C VAL A 56 -13.25 21.69 -7.49
N SER A 57 -14.48 22.00 -7.08
CA SER A 57 -15.14 23.27 -7.41
C SER A 57 -15.16 24.16 -6.18
N ILE A 58 -14.52 25.33 -6.28
CA ILE A 58 -14.33 26.27 -5.16
C ILE A 58 -13.60 25.58 -4.00
N HIS A 59 -14.34 25.10 -3.00
CA HIS A 59 -13.84 24.39 -1.81
C HIS A 59 -14.62 23.10 -1.57
N SER A 60 -15.20 22.53 -2.62
CA SER A 60 -16.13 21.41 -2.54
C SER A 60 -15.78 20.36 -3.57
N ALA A 61 -15.95 19.10 -3.17
CA ALA A 61 -15.77 17.94 -4.01
C ALA A 61 -16.86 16.91 -3.63
N PRO A 62 -17.24 16.01 -4.55
CA PRO A 62 -18.22 14.97 -4.24
C PRO A 62 -17.72 14.08 -3.09
N VAL A 63 -18.52 13.97 -2.02
CA VAL A 63 -18.17 13.22 -0.81
C VAL A 63 -17.84 11.76 -1.13
N GLU A 64 -18.59 11.14 -2.03
CA GLU A 64 -18.36 9.77 -2.47
C GLU A 64 -16.98 9.60 -3.14
N ALA A 65 -16.57 10.56 -3.96
CA ALA A 65 -15.28 10.52 -4.65
C ALA A 65 -14.13 10.71 -3.64
N VAL A 66 -14.28 11.65 -2.71
CA VAL A 66 -13.31 11.85 -1.61
C VAL A 66 -13.19 10.60 -0.73
N ALA A 67 -14.31 9.98 -0.37
CA ALA A 67 -14.33 8.76 0.42
C ALA A 67 -13.60 7.62 -0.28
N LYS A 68 -13.81 7.43 -1.59
CA LYS A 68 -13.08 6.44 -2.40
C LYS A 68 -11.57 6.70 -2.43
N VAL A 69 -11.15 7.95 -2.52
CA VAL A 69 -9.73 8.34 -2.46
C VAL A 69 -9.15 8.00 -1.08
N MET A 70 -9.85 8.36 0.00
CA MET A 70 -9.41 8.07 1.37
C MET A 70 -9.29 6.57 1.66
N THR A 71 -10.30 5.80 1.25
CA THR A 71 -10.26 4.33 1.36
C THR A 71 -9.11 3.75 0.54
N GLY A 72 -8.88 4.25 -0.67
CA GLY A 72 -7.74 3.85 -1.50
C GLY A 72 -6.39 4.17 -0.85
N PHE A 73 -6.26 5.34 -0.24
CA PHE A 73 -5.04 5.74 0.46
C PHE A 73 -4.77 4.86 1.69
N GLN A 74 -5.80 4.61 2.53
CA GLN A 74 -5.66 3.71 3.68
C GLN A 74 -5.27 2.29 3.24
N LYS A 75 -5.87 1.77 2.15
CA LYS A 75 -5.48 0.47 1.57
C LYS A 75 -4.03 0.46 1.10
N LEU A 76 -3.54 1.55 0.50
CA LEU A 76 -2.15 1.68 0.07
C LEU A 76 -1.19 1.67 1.27
N VAL A 77 -1.48 2.46 2.31
CA VAL A 77 -0.67 2.50 3.55
C VAL A 77 -0.63 1.10 4.20
N LEU A 78 -1.78 0.46 4.37
CA LEU A 78 -1.85 -0.91 4.91
C LEU A 78 -1.03 -1.90 4.05
N ALA A 79 -1.19 -1.87 2.73
CA ALA A 79 -0.46 -2.74 1.82
C ALA A 79 1.06 -2.54 1.94
N THR A 80 1.52 -1.30 2.07
CA THR A 80 2.95 -1.00 2.28
C THR A 80 3.46 -1.41 3.65
N GLY A 81 2.66 -1.30 4.71
CA GLY A 81 3.02 -1.80 6.05
C GLY A 81 3.11 -3.32 6.08
N LEU A 82 2.20 -4.01 5.40
CA LEU A 82 2.26 -5.46 5.20
C LEU A 82 3.50 -5.88 4.39
N ALA A 83 3.85 -5.13 3.34
CA ALA A 83 5.05 -5.39 2.56
C ALA A 83 6.35 -5.21 3.37
N ASN A 84 6.37 -4.29 4.34
CA ASN A 84 7.49 -4.08 5.28
C ASN A 84 7.65 -5.24 6.27
N THR A 85 6.55 -5.90 6.63
CA THR A 85 6.55 -7.07 7.53
C THR A 85 6.65 -8.41 6.79
N GLY A 86 6.85 -8.38 5.46
CA GLY A 86 7.01 -9.57 4.61
C GLY A 86 5.72 -10.14 4.01
N TRP A 87 4.56 -9.60 4.37
CA TRP A 87 3.24 -10.01 3.88
C TRP A 87 2.90 -9.35 2.54
N ARG A 88 3.49 -9.85 1.45
CA ARG A 88 3.39 -9.25 0.10
C ARG A 88 2.31 -9.85 -0.81
N MET A 89 1.82 -11.02 -0.44
CA MET A 89 0.79 -11.79 -1.16
C MET A 89 -0.56 -11.07 -1.16
N LEU A 90 -1.39 -11.26 -2.19
CA LEU A 90 -2.76 -10.72 -2.21
C LEU A 90 -3.69 -11.53 -1.31
N ARG A 91 -3.47 -12.84 -1.23
CA ARG A 91 -4.25 -13.75 -0.38
C ARG A 91 -3.70 -13.83 1.05
N GLY A 92 -4.48 -14.44 1.93
CA GLY A 92 -4.12 -14.66 3.33
C GLY A 92 -4.74 -13.62 4.27
N ARG A 93 -5.05 -14.07 5.49
CA ARG A 93 -5.62 -13.22 6.54
C ARG A 93 -4.63 -12.12 6.90
N ILE A 94 -5.09 -10.88 6.84
CA ILE A 94 -4.30 -9.72 7.27
C ILE A 94 -4.07 -9.82 8.78
N PRO A 95 -2.82 -9.72 9.27
CA PRO A 95 -2.55 -9.65 10.69
C PRO A 95 -3.22 -8.42 11.31
N ALA A 96 -4.09 -8.64 12.30
CA ALA A 96 -4.86 -7.57 12.94
C ALA A 96 -3.96 -6.50 13.60
N GLU A 97 -2.77 -6.89 14.03
CA GLU A 97 -1.75 -6.00 14.61
C GLU A 97 -1.19 -5.00 13.59
N VAL A 98 -0.87 -5.46 12.37
CA VAL A 98 -0.39 -4.56 11.30
C VAL A 98 -1.54 -3.65 10.84
N GLU A 99 -2.75 -4.19 10.78
CA GLU A 99 -3.94 -3.41 10.44
C GLU A 99 -4.21 -2.29 11.45
N SER A 100 -4.10 -2.57 12.75
CA SER A 100 -4.31 -1.56 13.80
C SER A 100 -3.20 -0.51 13.81
N ARG A 101 -1.93 -0.91 13.68
CA ARG A 101 -0.78 0.00 13.69
C ARG A 101 -0.68 0.90 12.46
N THR A 102 -1.19 0.47 11.31
CA THR A 102 -1.17 1.27 10.06
C THR A 102 -2.44 2.08 9.82
N ARG A 103 -3.37 2.08 10.76
CA ARG A 103 -4.65 2.80 10.63
C ARG A 103 -4.47 4.30 10.81
N LEU A 104 -5.06 5.09 9.91
CA LEU A 104 -5.09 6.54 9.97
C LEU A 104 -6.46 7.05 10.42
N MET A 105 -6.45 8.10 11.22
CA MET A 105 -7.64 8.84 11.68
C MET A 105 -7.68 10.20 10.99
N LEU A 106 -8.88 10.65 10.60
CA LEU A 106 -9.08 12.00 10.07
C LEU A 106 -9.17 13.00 11.22
N ASN A 107 -8.29 14.01 11.19
CA ASN A 107 -8.30 15.14 12.10
C ASN A 107 -8.85 16.37 11.36
N GLY A 108 -10.10 16.73 11.64
CA GLY A 108 -10.78 17.83 10.95
C GLY A 108 -10.27 19.20 11.40
N SER A 109 -9.78 20.01 10.47
CA SER A 109 -9.70 21.47 10.66
C SER A 109 -10.22 22.18 9.41
N ALA A 110 -11.17 23.09 9.59
CA ALA A 110 -11.79 23.81 8.49
C ALA A 110 -10.89 24.98 8.09
N LEU A 111 -10.33 24.94 6.88
CA LEU A 111 -9.64 26.08 6.26
C LEU A 111 -10.29 26.42 4.92
N PRO A 112 -10.58 27.71 4.62
CA PRO A 112 -11.04 28.14 3.30
C PRO A 112 -9.98 27.86 2.23
N GLY A 113 -10.36 27.55 0.99
CA GLY A 113 -9.40 27.49 -0.13
C GLY A 113 -9.17 26.10 -0.76
N SER A 114 -9.33 25.02 0.00
CA SER A 114 -9.01 23.67 -0.47
C SER A 114 -9.57 22.60 0.46
N LEU A 115 -9.91 21.42 -0.06
CA LEU A 115 -10.22 20.28 0.79
C LEU A 115 -8.90 19.73 1.34
N VAL A 116 -8.59 20.12 2.58
CA VAL A 116 -7.44 19.65 3.32
C VAL A 116 -7.93 18.63 4.34
N LEU A 117 -7.48 17.39 4.16
CA LEU A 117 -7.76 16.29 5.07
C LEU A 117 -6.50 16.07 5.91
N ASN A 118 -6.53 16.44 7.19
CA ASN A 118 -5.43 16.09 8.08
C ASN A 118 -5.63 14.66 8.57
N MET A 119 -4.53 13.93 8.67
CA MET A 119 -4.50 12.52 9.06
C MET A 119 -3.54 12.37 10.22
N VAL A 120 -3.86 11.52 11.17
CA VAL A 120 -2.96 11.16 12.28
C VAL A 120 -2.96 9.64 12.46
N PRO A 121 -1.86 9.03 12.96
CA PRO A 121 -1.88 7.64 13.38
C PRO A 121 -3.00 7.36 14.38
N ALA A 122 -3.67 6.20 14.26
CA ALA A 122 -4.66 5.77 15.24
C ALA A 122 -4.02 5.37 16.57
N THR A 123 -2.82 4.77 16.52
CA THR A 123 -2.04 4.37 17.70
C THR A 123 -1.04 5.46 18.04
N SER A 124 -0.94 5.81 19.32
CA SER A 124 0.06 6.78 19.75
C SER A 124 1.47 6.19 19.65
N PRO A 125 2.51 7.00 19.37
CA PRO A 125 3.88 6.50 19.34
C PRO A 125 4.30 5.84 20.66
N ALA A 126 3.80 6.33 21.80
CA ALA A 126 4.11 5.76 23.11
C ALA A 126 3.57 4.34 23.26
N ASP A 127 2.33 4.09 22.81
CA ASP A 127 1.68 2.78 22.93
C ASP A 127 2.27 1.73 21.98
N GLU A 128 2.77 2.16 20.82
CA GLU A 128 3.33 1.26 19.81
C GLU A 128 4.82 0.98 20.02
N ILE A 129 5.59 2.03 20.30
CA ILE A 129 7.04 1.93 20.46
C ILE A 129 7.35 1.35 21.85
N LEU A 130 6.55 1.63 22.87
CA LEU A 130 6.82 1.18 24.24
C LEU A 130 5.58 0.61 24.94
N PRO A 131 5.04 -0.53 24.47
CA PRO A 131 4.06 -1.25 25.27
C PRO A 131 4.71 -1.62 26.62
N ASP A 132 4.05 -1.25 27.72
CA ASP A 132 4.44 -1.58 29.11
C ASP A 132 5.70 -0.91 29.69
N GLY A 133 6.32 0.05 29.00
CA GLY A 133 7.36 0.91 29.62
C GLY A 133 8.76 0.29 29.80
N GLN A 134 9.04 -0.92 29.30
CA GLN A 134 10.26 -1.69 29.66
C GLN A 134 11.39 -1.73 28.60
N GLY A 135 11.33 -0.94 27.54
CA GLY A 135 12.23 -1.05 26.37
C GLY A 135 13.20 0.11 26.12
N GLU A 136 13.61 0.86 27.14
CA GLU A 136 14.36 2.13 26.97
C GLU A 136 15.83 1.97 26.51
N PHE A 137 16.44 0.78 26.59
CA PHE A 137 17.90 0.65 26.52
C PHE A 137 18.49 0.00 25.25
N PHE A 138 17.66 -0.50 24.32
CA PHE A 138 18.16 -1.31 23.18
C PHE A 138 17.46 -1.05 21.83
N ARG A 139 16.93 0.16 21.56
CA ARG A 139 16.25 0.42 20.28
C ARG A 139 16.96 1.43 19.39
N ASP A 140 17.25 0.97 18.18
CA ASP A 140 17.82 1.75 17.07
C ASP A 140 16.78 2.54 16.25
N ALA A 141 15.46 2.38 16.50
CA ALA A 141 14.43 3.03 15.68
C ALA A 141 13.20 3.52 16.48
N ASP A 142 12.93 4.83 16.41
CA ASP A 142 11.76 5.54 16.96
C ASP A 142 10.57 5.62 15.97
N ASP A 143 10.59 4.77 14.95
CA ASP A 143 9.66 4.79 13.83
C ASP A 143 8.47 3.86 14.07
N GLN A 144 7.26 4.42 14.01
CA GLN A 144 6.03 3.62 13.98
C GLN A 144 5.91 2.88 12.63
N ASP A 145 5.17 1.77 12.62
CA ASP A 145 4.88 1.00 11.42
C ASP A 145 4.14 1.84 10.38
N VAL A 146 3.28 2.78 10.82
CA VAL A 146 2.61 3.74 9.94
C VAL A 146 3.58 4.72 9.28
N ASP A 147 4.64 5.14 9.97
CA ASP A 147 5.64 6.05 9.41
C ASP A 147 6.42 5.35 8.29
N LYS A 148 6.86 4.12 8.54
CA LYS A 148 7.55 3.27 7.55
C LYS A 148 6.64 2.95 6.36
N ALA A 149 5.36 2.71 6.61
CA ALA A 149 4.37 2.46 5.56
C ALA A 149 4.17 3.69 4.68
N ILE A 150 3.96 4.86 5.28
CA ILE A 150 3.75 6.12 4.55
C ILE A 150 5.00 6.53 3.79
N ASP A 151 6.19 6.45 4.39
CA ASP A 151 7.45 6.74 3.70
C ASP A 151 7.59 5.89 2.44
N ARG A 152 7.35 4.58 2.55
CA ARG A 152 7.37 3.67 1.40
C ARG A 152 6.31 4.01 0.36
N ALA A 153 5.07 4.30 0.77
CA ALA A 153 3.99 4.68 -0.14
C ALA A 153 4.33 5.96 -0.91
N LEU A 154 4.81 7.00 -0.22
CA LEU A 154 5.21 8.27 -0.84
C LEU A 154 6.43 8.11 -1.74
N SER A 155 7.40 7.27 -1.36
CA SER A 155 8.56 6.93 -2.18
C SER A 155 8.15 6.26 -3.50
N ILE A 156 7.23 5.29 -3.47
CA ILE A 156 6.70 4.63 -4.67
C ILE A 156 5.95 5.65 -5.55
N LEU A 157 5.09 6.49 -4.95
CA LEU A 157 4.36 7.54 -5.68
C LEU A 157 5.31 8.54 -6.35
N ASN A 158 6.39 8.94 -5.67
CA ASN A 158 7.38 9.85 -6.23
C ASN A 158 8.17 9.23 -7.38
N ARG A 159 8.54 7.95 -7.29
CA ARG A 159 9.16 7.21 -8.40
C ARG A 159 8.24 7.12 -9.62
N GLY A 160 6.92 7.01 -9.40
CA GLY A 160 5.92 6.99 -10.46
C GLY A 160 5.85 8.26 -11.31
N LYS A 161 6.38 9.39 -10.82
CA LYS A 161 6.44 10.65 -11.60
C LYS A 161 7.47 10.62 -12.72
N VAL A 162 8.54 9.85 -12.54
CA VAL A 162 9.70 9.80 -13.43
C VAL A 162 9.58 8.62 -14.41
N LEU A 163 8.36 8.15 -14.66
CA LEU A 163 8.11 7.08 -15.63
C LEU A 163 8.45 7.58 -17.04
N GLY A 164 9.61 7.16 -17.53
CA GLY A 164 10.06 7.37 -18.91
C GLY A 164 9.52 6.33 -19.90
N PRO A 165 9.84 6.47 -21.19
CA PRO A 165 9.37 5.57 -22.25
C PRO A 165 9.87 4.12 -22.11
N ASP A 166 11.12 3.91 -21.69
CA ASP A 166 11.66 2.60 -21.30
C ASP A 166 11.41 2.37 -19.81
N SER A 167 10.28 1.74 -19.52
CA SER A 167 9.78 1.65 -18.14
C SER A 167 10.07 0.30 -17.48
N ASP A 168 10.63 -0.68 -18.20
CA ASP A 168 10.94 -2.06 -17.72
C ASP A 168 12.05 -2.06 -16.68
N ASP A 169 13.12 -1.30 -16.90
CA ASP A 169 14.21 -1.12 -15.94
C ASP A 169 14.02 0.11 -15.04
N SER A 170 12.80 0.66 -14.98
CA SER A 170 12.55 1.85 -14.16
C SER A 170 12.65 1.52 -12.66
N GLY A 171 13.19 2.47 -11.87
CA GLY A 171 13.21 2.36 -10.41
C GLY A 171 11.82 2.23 -9.77
N PHE A 172 10.75 2.55 -10.52
CA PHE A 172 9.36 2.31 -10.16
C PHE A 172 8.96 0.83 -10.30
N ALA A 173 9.31 0.18 -11.42
CA ALA A 173 9.06 -1.25 -11.64
C ALA A 173 9.74 -2.10 -10.55
N ALA A 174 11.02 -1.83 -10.29
CA ALA A 174 11.78 -2.50 -9.24
C ALA A 174 11.16 -2.30 -7.85
N ALA A 175 10.69 -1.09 -7.53
CA ALA A 175 10.03 -0.79 -6.26
C ALA A 175 8.72 -1.58 -6.10
N LEU A 176 7.90 -1.66 -7.15
CA LEU A 176 6.65 -2.41 -7.14
C LEU A 176 6.88 -3.92 -7.05
N ASN A 177 7.83 -4.47 -7.80
CA ASN A 177 8.20 -5.89 -7.70
C ASN A 177 8.67 -6.26 -6.29
N THR A 178 9.47 -5.37 -5.67
CA THR A 178 9.93 -5.55 -4.29
C THR A 178 8.79 -5.43 -3.27
N ALA A 179 7.81 -4.56 -3.53
CA ALA A 179 6.66 -4.35 -2.65
C ALA A 179 5.58 -5.42 -2.79
N GLY A 180 5.48 -6.05 -3.96
CA GLY A 180 4.58 -7.14 -4.26
C GLY A 180 3.21 -6.73 -4.83
N PRO A 181 2.42 -7.72 -5.27
CA PRO A 181 1.17 -7.49 -6.01
C PRO A 181 0.10 -6.78 -5.19
N ARG A 182 0.07 -6.95 -3.86
CA ARG A 182 -0.87 -6.23 -2.97
C ARG A 182 -0.66 -4.71 -2.99
N VAL A 183 0.60 -4.26 -2.98
CA VAL A 183 0.91 -2.83 -3.10
C VAL A 183 0.59 -2.31 -4.50
N ALA A 184 0.85 -3.10 -5.55
CA ALA A 184 0.48 -2.72 -6.92
C ALA A 184 -1.05 -2.59 -7.09
N SER A 185 -1.84 -3.51 -6.51
CA SER A 185 -3.31 -3.47 -6.49
C SER A 185 -3.84 -2.21 -5.79
N ALA A 186 -3.33 -1.95 -4.58
CA ALA A 186 -3.74 -0.79 -3.79
C ALA A 186 -3.35 0.53 -4.47
N LEU A 187 -2.14 0.60 -5.04
CA LEU A 187 -1.67 1.77 -5.78
C LEU A 187 -2.52 2.04 -7.02
N ARG A 188 -2.90 1.00 -7.78
CA ARG A 188 -3.81 1.13 -8.92
C ARG A 188 -5.17 1.64 -8.49
N THR A 189 -5.74 1.07 -7.42
CA THR A 189 -7.04 1.48 -6.89
C THR A 189 -7.02 2.95 -6.48
N PHE A 190 -5.99 3.37 -5.74
CA PHE A 190 -5.80 4.76 -5.33
C PHE A 190 -5.60 5.71 -6.51
N SER A 191 -4.75 5.33 -7.48
CA SER A 191 -4.48 6.15 -8.67
C SER A 191 -5.70 6.25 -9.59
N THR A 192 -6.49 5.18 -9.68
CA THR A 192 -7.74 5.15 -10.46
C THR A 192 -8.81 6.04 -9.83
N SER A 193 -8.96 6.00 -8.49
CA SER A 193 -9.94 6.83 -7.79
C SER A 193 -9.61 8.33 -7.89
N LEU A 194 -8.33 8.69 -7.77
CA LEU A 194 -7.86 10.06 -8.00
C LEU A 194 -8.11 10.52 -9.44
N PHE A 195 -7.72 9.71 -10.43
CA PHE A 195 -7.88 10.06 -11.85
C PHE A 195 -9.35 10.20 -12.24
N SER A 196 -10.20 9.25 -11.83
CA SER A 196 -11.64 9.27 -12.12
C SER A 196 -12.34 10.43 -11.42
N GLY A 197 -11.87 10.80 -10.23
CA GLY A 197 -12.35 11.97 -9.50
C GLY A 197 -11.82 13.30 -10.01
N GLY A 198 -10.87 13.32 -10.96
CA GLY A 198 -10.24 14.55 -11.42
C GLY A 198 -9.41 15.24 -10.34
N PHE A 199 -8.82 14.47 -9.41
CA PHE A 199 -8.07 14.98 -8.27
C PHE A 199 -6.55 14.88 -8.48
N GLU A 200 -5.87 15.99 -8.21
CA GLU A 200 -4.42 16.10 -8.11
C GLU A 200 -4.04 16.16 -6.63
N PRO A 201 -3.48 15.07 -6.08
CA PRO A 201 -3.15 15.00 -4.66
C PRO A 201 -1.82 15.72 -4.35
N ASP A 202 -1.81 16.39 -3.21
CA ASP A 202 -0.61 16.88 -2.54
C ASP A 202 -0.59 16.30 -1.12
N ILE A 203 0.21 15.25 -0.96
CA ILE A 203 0.32 14.48 0.28
C ILE A 203 1.58 14.91 1.00
N VAL A 204 1.45 15.29 2.26
CA VAL A 204 2.56 15.69 3.14
C VAL A 204 2.51 14.85 4.40
N TRP A 205 3.66 14.35 4.85
CA TRP A 205 3.82 13.63 6.11
C TRP A 205 4.91 14.29 6.95
N HIS A 206 4.54 14.67 8.18
CA HIS A 206 5.41 15.25 9.17
C HIS A 206 5.68 14.20 10.25
N GLN A 207 6.89 13.65 10.22
CA GLN A 207 7.41 12.81 11.28
C GLN A 207 8.37 13.63 12.15
N PRO A 208 8.27 13.59 13.49
CA PRO A 208 9.20 14.30 14.37
C PRO A 208 10.65 13.89 14.12
N ARG A 209 11.57 14.87 14.10
CA ARG A 209 13.02 14.70 13.89
C ARG A 209 13.45 14.11 12.53
N VAL A 210 12.51 13.85 11.63
CA VAL A 210 12.77 13.37 10.26
C VAL A 210 12.31 14.42 9.26
N PRO A 211 12.99 14.61 8.10
CA PRO A 211 12.56 15.57 7.09
C PRO A 211 11.18 15.28 6.54
N VAL A 212 10.46 16.34 6.16
CA VAL A 212 9.09 16.22 5.62
C VAL A 212 9.08 15.34 4.37
N ARG A 213 8.18 14.35 4.36
CA ARG A 213 7.91 13.55 3.16
C ARG A 213 6.75 14.16 2.41
N ARG A 214 6.91 14.29 1.09
CA ARG A 214 5.87 14.87 0.23
C ARG A 214 5.74 14.13 -1.09
N ALA A 215 4.51 13.90 -1.53
CA ALA A 215 4.20 13.43 -2.87
C ALA A 215 3.09 14.30 -3.49
N ARG A 216 3.44 14.97 -4.59
CA ARG A 216 2.50 15.74 -5.42
C ARG A 216 2.37 15.11 -6.80
N LEU A 217 1.16 14.71 -7.19
CA LEU A 217 0.90 14.09 -8.49
C LEU A 217 -0.09 14.95 -9.28
N GLY A 218 0.03 14.89 -10.60
CA GLY A 218 -0.91 15.51 -11.54
C GLY A 218 -1.67 14.42 -12.28
N LEU A 219 -2.72 14.79 -13.01
CA LEU A 219 -3.57 13.81 -13.71
C LEU A 219 -2.79 12.94 -14.71
N SER A 220 -1.84 13.52 -15.44
CA SER A 220 -0.99 12.77 -16.39
C SER A 220 -0.14 11.69 -15.70
N HIS A 221 0.43 12.01 -14.52
CA HIS A 221 1.18 11.04 -13.73
C HIS A 221 0.29 9.87 -13.27
N LEU A 222 -0.93 10.16 -12.82
CA LEU A 222 -1.88 9.14 -12.37
C LEU A 222 -2.33 8.23 -13.52
N GLU A 223 -2.56 8.81 -14.71
CA GLU A 223 -2.87 8.05 -15.91
C GLU A 223 -1.72 7.11 -16.30
N HIS A 224 -0.48 7.62 -16.29
CA HIS A 224 0.71 6.84 -16.60
C HIS A 224 0.91 5.69 -15.60
N ILE A 225 0.75 5.94 -14.30
CA ILE A 225 0.82 4.89 -13.26
C ILE A 225 -0.25 3.82 -13.49
N ASN A 226 -1.51 4.21 -13.75
CA ASN A 226 -2.60 3.26 -14.00
C ASN A 226 -2.35 2.39 -15.23
N ARG A 227 -1.90 3.02 -16.33
CA ARG A 227 -1.56 2.32 -17.57
C ARG A 227 -0.44 1.33 -17.34
N PHE A 228 0.63 1.76 -16.67
CA PHE A 228 1.79 0.93 -16.37
C PHE A 228 1.41 -0.32 -15.57
N ILE A 229 0.68 -0.16 -14.45
CA ILE A 229 0.28 -1.29 -13.61
C ILE A 229 -0.64 -2.26 -14.37
N THR A 230 -1.53 -1.73 -15.21
CA THR A 230 -2.49 -2.55 -15.97
C THR A 230 -1.79 -3.35 -17.08
N THR A 231 -0.92 -2.72 -17.86
CA THR A 231 -0.23 -3.36 -19.00
C THR A 231 0.70 -4.48 -18.53
N ARG A 232 1.34 -4.31 -17.36
CA ARG A 232 2.38 -5.23 -16.89
C ARG A 232 1.92 -6.35 -15.99
N ARG A 233 0.61 -6.51 -15.81
CA ARG A 233 0.05 -7.60 -14.99
C ARG A 233 0.65 -7.64 -13.58
N LEU A 234 1.16 -6.51 -13.05
CA LEU A 234 1.84 -6.43 -11.74
C LEU A 234 0.91 -6.69 -10.55
N VAL A 235 -0.40 -6.76 -10.81
CA VAL A 235 -1.44 -7.14 -9.85
C VAL A 235 -1.67 -8.65 -9.85
N ARG A 236 -0.99 -9.42 -10.70
CA ARG A 236 -1.18 -10.87 -10.79
C ARG A 236 -0.24 -11.57 -9.83
N GLU A 237 -0.83 -12.38 -8.96
CA GLU A 237 -0.08 -13.26 -8.08
C GLU A 237 -0.10 -14.69 -8.67
N PRO A 238 1.06 -15.29 -8.98
CA PRO A 238 1.11 -16.70 -9.37
C PRO A 238 0.80 -17.56 -8.15
N ILE A 239 -0.21 -18.41 -8.27
CA ILE A 239 -0.66 -19.32 -7.22
C ILE A 239 -0.78 -20.74 -7.76
N ALA A 240 -0.69 -21.72 -6.86
CA ALA A 240 -1.10 -23.09 -7.11
C ALA A 240 -2.36 -23.37 -6.30
N LEU A 241 -3.46 -23.69 -6.99
CA LEU A 241 -4.70 -24.16 -6.38
C LEU A 241 -4.73 -25.68 -6.47
N GLU A 242 -4.86 -26.37 -5.33
CA GLU A 242 -5.04 -27.81 -5.31
C GLU A 242 -6.45 -28.16 -4.85
N GLY A 243 -7.07 -29.12 -5.52
CA GLY A 243 -8.42 -29.53 -5.17
C GLY A 243 -8.99 -30.60 -6.10
N VAL A 244 -10.26 -30.91 -5.89
CA VAL A 244 -11.02 -31.87 -6.71
C VAL A 244 -11.82 -31.12 -7.75
N LEU A 245 -11.67 -31.48 -9.02
CA LEU A 245 -12.41 -30.85 -10.11
C LEU A 245 -13.89 -31.22 -10.04
N ARG A 246 -14.78 -30.22 -9.97
CA ARG A 246 -16.23 -30.44 -9.90
C ARG A 246 -16.96 -30.08 -11.18
N THR A 247 -16.53 -29.02 -11.85
CA THR A 247 -17.16 -28.55 -13.08
C THR A 247 -16.11 -28.21 -14.13
N VAL A 248 -16.34 -28.66 -15.37
CA VAL A 248 -15.62 -28.22 -16.56
C VAL A 248 -16.65 -27.66 -17.54
N SER A 249 -16.55 -26.38 -17.89
CA SER A 249 -17.42 -25.76 -18.88
C SER A 249 -16.73 -25.65 -20.24
N ASP A 250 -17.43 -26.09 -21.28
CA ASP A 250 -17.03 -26.04 -22.69
C ASP A 250 -17.44 -24.72 -23.37
N LYS A 251 -18.62 -24.18 -23.03
CA LYS A 251 -19.17 -22.93 -23.62
C LYS A 251 -18.41 -21.67 -23.19
N LYS A 252 -17.88 -21.68 -21.97
CA LYS A 252 -17.00 -20.64 -21.44
C LYS A 252 -15.91 -21.37 -20.66
N PRO A 253 -14.68 -21.51 -21.18
CA PRO A 253 -13.64 -22.35 -20.59
C PRO A 253 -13.37 -21.90 -19.14
N MET A 254 -13.95 -22.65 -18.22
CA MET A 254 -13.98 -22.34 -16.79
C MET A 254 -13.98 -23.65 -16.01
N LEU A 255 -13.16 -23.68 -14.97
CA LEU A 255 -13.00 -24.82 -14.06
C LEU A 255 -13.53 -24.43 -12.69
N GLU A 256 -14.23 -25.33 -12.03
CA GLU A 256 -14.66 -25.17 -10.64
C GLU A 256 -13.95 -26.23 -9.80
N LEU A 257 -13.13 -25.77 -8.87
CA LEU A 257 -12.25 -26.59 -8.05
C LEU A 257 -12.72 -26.55 -6.59
N GLU A 258 -12.96 -27.72 -6.00
CA GLU A 258 -13.20 -27.83 -4.57
C GLU A 258 -11.87 -27.90 -3.82
N THR A 259 -11.50 -26.82 -3.14
CA THR A 259 -10.20 -26.68 -2.45
C THR A 259 -10.28 -27.09 -0.97
N ALA A 260 -11.46 -27.00 -0.37
CA ALA A 260 -11.80 -27.50 0.96
C ALA A 260 -13.27 -27.96 0.96
N PRO A 261 -13.75 -28.70 1.98
CA PRO A 261 -15.14 -29.15 2.04
C PRO A 261 -16.12 -27.97 1.87
N ASP A 262 -16.96 -28.03 0.85
CA ASP A 262 -17.92 -26.99 0.45
C ASP A 262 -17.31 -25.62 0.05
N GLU A 263 -16.00 -25.54 -0.18
CA GLU A 263 -15.31 -24.34 -0.67
C GLU A 263 -14.91 -24.50 -2.14
N PHE A 264 -15.53 -23.71 -3.01
CA PHE A 264 -15.35 -23.80 -4.47
C PHE A 264 -14.69 -22.54 -5.04
N GLU A 265 -13.63 -22.74 -5.81
CA GLU A 265 -12.90 -21.69 -6.50
C GLU A 265 -13.14 -21.80 -8.01
N ARG A 266 -13.54 -20.69 -8.64
CA ARG A 266 -13.78 -20.61 -10.09
C ARG A 266 -12.58 -20.05 -10.82
N VAL A 267 -12.07 -20.80 -11.79
CA VAL A 267 -10.87 -20.47 -12.55
C VAL A 267 -11.17 -20.32 -14.03
N ASP A 268 -10.91 -19.15 -14.60
CA ASP A 268 -10.98 -18.90 -16.04
C ASP A 268 -9.82 -19.67 -16.72
N ALA A 269 -10.17 -20.61 -17.61
CA ALA A 269 -9.23 -21.50 -18.29
C ALA A 269 -9.09 -21.17 -19.78
N LYS A 270 -9.40 -19.94 -20.22
CA LYS A 270 -9.28 -19.52 -21.63
C LYS A 270 -7.89 -19.72 -22.24
N ASP A 271 -6.84 -19.63 -21.43
CA ASP A 271 -5.46 -19.76 -21.90
C ASP A 271 -4.96 -21.22 -21.85
N ILE A 272 -5.77 -22.17 -21.37
CA ILE A 272 -5.43 -23.60 -21.35
C ILE A 272 -5.81 -24.23 -22.69
N ALA A 273 -4.90 -25.02 -23.25
CA ALA A 273 -5.10 -25.71 -24.52
C ALA A 273 -6.34 -26.62 -24.49
N ALA A 274 -7.09 -26.67 -25.59
CA ALA A 274 -8.35 -27.41 -25.67
C ALA A 274 -8.14 -28.91 -25.46
N GLU A 275 -6.99 -29.44 -25.88
CA GLU A 275 -6.59 -30.83 -25.69
C GLU A 275 -6.45 -31.17 -24.20
N VAL A 276 -5.81 -30.29 -23.42
CA VAL A 276 -5.67 -30.43 -21.97
C VAL A 276 -7.04 -30.33 -21.31
N MET A 277 -7.87 -29.37 -21.71
CA MET A 277 -9.24 -29.22 -21.19
C MET A 277 -10.09 -30.47 -21.44
N SER A 278 -9.97 -31.10 -22.62
CA SER A 278 -10.72 -32.30 -22.97
C SER A 278 -10.30 -33.56 -22.18
N ALA A 279 -9.07 -33.57 -21.67
CA ALA A 279 -8.54 -34.67 -20.86
C ALA A 279 -8.94 -34.58 -19.38
N LEU A 280 -9.48 -33.43 -18.93
CA LEU A 280 -9.90 -33.23 -17.55
C LEU A 280 -11.27 -33.85 -17.29
N HIS A 281 -11.35 -34.64 -16.21
CA HIS A 281 -12.57 -35.30 -15.79
C HIS A 281 -12.99 -34.83 -14.41
N VAL A 282 -14.30 -34.70 -14.20
CA VAL A 282 -14.87 -34.38 -12.88
C VAL A 282 -14.50 -35.49 -11.88
N GLY A 283 -14.12 -35.10 -10.67
CA GLY A 283 -13.68 -36.00 -9.60
C GLY A 283 -12.17 -36.21 -9.54
N VAL A 284 -11.41 -35.75 -10.54
CA VAL A 284 -9.95 -35.84 -10.53
C VAL A 284 -9.35 -34.77 -9.62
N ARG A 285 -8.34 -35.16 -8.84
CA ARG A 285 -7.55 -34.22 -8.05
C ARG A 285 -6.50 -33.57 -8.93
N LEU A 286 -6.39 -32.25 -8.87
CA LEU A 286 -5.48 -31.52 -9.73
C LEU A 286 -4.89 -30.30 -9.02
N ARG A 287 -3.75 -29.86 -9.54
CA ARG A 287 -3.08 -28.62 -9.19
C ARG A 287 -3.21 -27.67 -10.38
N ILE A 288 -3.90 -26.55 -10.21
CA ILE A 288 -3.97 -25.47 -11.19
C ILE A 288 -2.93 -24.42 -10.84
N HIS A 289 -1.99 -24.19 -11.74
CA HIS A 289 -1.18 -22.98 -11.72
C HIS A 289 -2.04 -21.85 -12.29
N ALA A 290 -2.30 -20.82 -11.50
CA ALA A 290 -3.16 -19.72 -11.88
C ALA A 290 -2.56 -18.37 -11.48
N GLU A 291 -2.97 -17.32 -12.17
CA GLU A 291 -2.75 -15.94 -11.77
C GLU A 291 -4.01 -15.44 -11.05
N ALA A 292 -3.89 -15.07 -9.79
CA ALA A 292 -4.97 -14.45 -9.03
C ALA A 292 -5.02 -12.94 -9.31
N VAL A 293 -6.23 -12.43 -9.53
CA VAL A 293 -6.52 -10.99 -9.64
C VAL A 293 -7.53 -10.63 -8.58
N GLU A 294 -7.19 -9.65 -7.75
CA GLU A 294 -8.09 -9.06 -6.78
C GLU A 294 -9.11 -8.16 -7.48
N ASN A 295 -10.40 -8.39 -7.20
CA ASN A 295 -11.49 -7.52 -7.60
C ASN A 295 -12.16 -6.95 -6.36
N VAL A 296 -12.35 -5.63 -6.34
CA VAL A 296 -13.07 -4.94 -5.28
C VAL A 296 -14.45 -4.57 -5.80
N SER A 297 -15.50 -5.07 -5.16
CA SER A 297 -16.87 -4.74 -5.49
C SER A 297 -17.18 -3.27 -5.09
N PRO A 298 -18.23 -2.65 -5.65
CA PRO A 298 -18.65 -1.30 -5.26
C PRO A 298 -18.96 -1.16 -3.75
N GLY A 299 -19.33 -2.27 -3.08
CA GLY A 299 -19.59 -2.33 -1.64
C GLY A 299 -18.34 -2.50 -0.77
N GLY A 300 -17.16 -2.69 -1.37
CA GLY A 300 -15.90 -2.86 -0.66
C GLY A 300 -15.51 -4.31 -0.43
N ASP A 301 -16.37 -5.28 -0.76
CA ASP A 301 -16.03 -6.70 -0.70
C ASP A 301 -14.96 -7.06 -1.71
N THR A 302 -13.94 -7.77 -1.24
CA THR A 302 -12.88 -8.28 -2.11
C THR A 302 -13.24 -9.69 -2.56
N SER A 303 -13.21 -9.93 -3.87
CA SER A 303 -13.27 -11.26 -4.47
C SER A 303 -12.03 -11.50 -5.33
N PHE A 304 -11.68 -12.76 -5.54
CA PHE A 304 -10.57 -13.12 -6.43
C PHE A 304 -11.11 -13.75 -7.70
N THR A 305 -10.49 -13.41 -8.82
CA THR A 305 -10.68 -14.15 -10.07
C THR A 305 -9.36 -14.80 -10.43
N TYR A 306 -9.40 -16.08 -10.77
CA TYR A 306 -8.22 -16.85 -11.12
C TYR A 306 -8.19 -17.06 -12.61
N LYS A 307 -7.02 -16.89 -13.21
CA LYS A 307 -6.77 -17.22 -14.61
C LYS A 307 -5.76 -18.36 -14.67
N ALA A 308 -6.16 -19.52 -15.16
CA ALA A 308 -5.28 -20.67 -15.27
C ALA A 308 -4.16 -20.41 -16.29
N THR A 309 -2.92 -20.70 -15.88
CA THR A 309 -1.72 -20.69 -16.73
C THR A 309 -1.19 -22.10 -16.98
N GLY A 310 -1.57 -23.07 -16.17
CA GLY A 310 -1.23 -24.49 -16.34
C GLY A 310 -2.06 -25.40 -15.44
N VAL A 311 -2.16 -26.67 -15.80
CA VAL A 311 -2.88 -27.69 -15.02
C VAL A 311 -2.02 -28.95 -14.93
N GLU A 312 -1.90 -29.49 -13.73
CA GLU A 312 -1.22 -30.75 -13.41
C GLU A 312 -2.22 -31.68 -12.73
N VAL A 313 -2.40 -32.89 -13.26
CA VAL A 313 -3.23 -33.91 -12.62
C VAL A 313 -2.43 -34.58 -11.51
N LEU A 314 -2.95 -34.56 -10.30
CA LEU A 314 -2.33 -35.20 -9.14
C LEU A 314 -2.85 -36.63 -9.03
N SER A 315 -1.93 -37.60 -9.12
CA SER A 315 -2.19 -39.02 -8.93
C SER A 315 -2.53 -39.37 -7.48
#